data_AF-A0A7V0V6Y2-F1
#
_entry.id   AF-A0A7V0V6Y2-F1
#
_cell.length_a   1.000
_cell.length_b   1.000
_cell.length_c   1.000
_cell.angle_alpha   90.00
_cell.angle_beta   90.00
_cell.angle_gamma   90.00
#
_symmetry.space_group_name_H-M   'P 1'
#
loop_
_entity.id
_entity.type
_entity.pdbx_description
1 polymer ?
#
loop_
_entity_poly.entity_id
_entity_poly.type
_entity_poly.pdbx_seq_one_letter_code
_entity_poly.pdbx_strand_id
1 'polypeptide(L)'
;MSLSRAREVFYERPVDIIAKKFAVALLVTFLVLSLAMIIDGKQANAYPSRSPDGIKCTPCHTDGRTGKKVTQTKATTTTKTTTMKAVKSKQPAPAETKISIAFEVPGKKTINLNAYGVKDEVLVPVRIIAEALNARVTNWDSAKKAVEIAHYSGTHFSLPAGKIVGNTAYVSAKDLADKLGADFDGKTFSMKGKEASVMAQWAKGNPHDISSWGVITTDSPVNRDTCIACHDGQGFANEKTKRADLPEESRNKPNSIDCSACHSDRGRQISTSGKTPVLANGYQVLSAGRGALCITCHNGRRTPVASPKPDSNPAPHRGMQADILFGFGGYSFGLDFPTSPHGANPDTCVGCHMASRGTAKNHTFKIENATAACGSCHPGLKTINRPALGDYDGDKVIEGIQDEVRGLIALLEKAIEEAVPTGHMHESHGQVYFVDKTDETKTVNVAPEIYWAAWNLIAVENDGSYGIHNPAYVVSLLQKTYKQVTGKNVPNATLR
;
A
#
# COMPACT_ATOMS: atom_id res chain seq x y z
N MET A 1 -35.23 5.77 86.76
CA MET A 1 -35.67 4.60 85.96
C MET A 1 -35.56 4.98 84.49
N SER A 2 -34.57 4.44 83.77
CA SER A 2 -34.28 4.80 82.38
C SER A 2 -34.82 3.72 81.43
N LEU A 3 -35.58 4.16 80.43
CA LEU A 3 -36.33 3.35 79.47
C LEU A 3 -35.39 2.66 78.45
N SER A 4 -35.62 1.38 78.24
CA SER A 4 -34.95 0.53 77.26
C SER A 4 -35.47 0.79 75.82
N ARG A 5 -34.52 0.97 74.90
CA ARG A 5 -34.74 1.12 73.45
C ARG A 5 -35.35 -0.14 72.83
N ALA A 6 -36.46 0.00 72.12
CA ALA A 6 -36.97 -1.00 71.18
C ALA A 6 -36.24 -0.85 69.82
N ARG A 7 -35.78 -1.97 69.27
CA ARG A 7 -35.24 -2.10 67.91
C ARG A 7 -36.40 -2.22 66.92
N GLU A 8 -36.55 -1.28 66.00
CA GLU A 8 -37.40 -1.46 64.82
C GLU A 8 -36.68 -2.35 63.81
N VAL A 9 -37.33 -3.45 63.44
CA VAL A 9 -36.93 -4.34 62.35
C VAL A 9 -37.71 -3.91 61.11
N PHE A 10 -37.04 -3.29 60.14
CA PHE A 10 -37.64 -2.97 58.86
C PHE A 10 -37.88 -4.25 58.06
N TYR A 11 -39.15 -4.62 57.89
CA TYR A 11 -39.58 -5.68 56.99
C TYR A 11 -39.80 -5.07 55.60
N GLU A 12 -38.92 -5.37 54.63
CA GLU A 12 -39.16 -4.95 53.24
C GLU A 12 -40.43 -5.61 52.71
N ARG A 13 -41.29 -4.82 52.05
CA ARG A 13 -42.56 -5.34 51.53
C ARG A 13 -42.28 -6.30 50.36
N PRO A 14 -43.06 -7.39 50.20
CA PRO A 14 -42.84 -8.39 49.14
C PRO A 14 -42.78 -7.82 47.73
N VAL A 15 -43.48 -6.70 47.48
CA VAL A 15 -43.51 -6.00 46.19
C VAL A 15 -42.16 -5.38 45.82
N ASP A 16 -41.41 -4.86 46.81
CA ASP A 16 -40.08 -4.27 46.60
C ASP A 16 -39.03 -5.33 46.26
N ILE A 17 -39.18 -6.54 46.81
CA ILE A 17 -38.30 -7.67 46.52
C ILE A 17 -38.48 -8.15 45.07
N ILE A 18 -39.72 -8.19 44.58
CA ILE A 18 -40.02 -8.58 43.20
C ILE A 18 -39.52 -7.51 42.22
N ALA A 19 -39.75 -6.24 42.51
CA ALA A 19 -39.27 -5.13 41.68
C ALA A 19 -37.73 -5.08 41.60
N LYS A 20 -37.02 -5.26 42.72
CA LYS A 20 -35.54 -5.36 42.75
C LYS A 20 -35.04 -6.56 41.97
N LYS A 21 -35.68 -7.74 42.10
CA LYS A 21 -35.32 -8.94 41.33
C LYS A 21 -35.52 -8.74 39.83
N PHE A 22 -36.60 -8.08 39.42
CA PHE A 22 -36.82 -7.70 38.02
C PHE A 22 -35.78 -6.71 37.53
N ALA A 23 -35.45 -5.66 38.30
CA ALA A 23 -34.44 -4.67 37.92
C ALA A 23 -33.04 -5.30 37.79
N VAL A 24 -32.65 -6.18 38.72
CA VAL A 24 -31.38 -6.91 38.65
C VAL A 24 -31.36 -7.87 37.46
N ALA A 25 -32.45 -8.60 37.20
CA ALA A 25 -32.55 -9.47 36.03
C ALA A 25 -32.44 -8.67 34.72
N LEU A 26 -33.06 -7.50 34.62
CA LEU A 26 -32.97 -6.61 33.45
C LEU A 26 -31.56 -6.08 33.26
N LEU A 27 -30.88 -5.72 34.35
CA LEU A 27 -29.50 -5.20 34.33
C LEU A 27 -28.49 -6.29 33.97
N VAL A 28 -28.66 -7.52 34.49
CA VAL A 28 -27.86 -8.70 34.10
C VAL A 28 -28.13 -9.06 32.64
N THR A 29 -29.38 -9.01 32.18
CA THR A 29 -29.73 -9.28 30.77
C THR A 29 -29.11 -8.22 29.86
N PHE A 30 -29.16 -6.95 30.24
CA PHE A 30 -28.49 -5.86 29.51
C PHE A 30 -26.98 -6.03 29.49
N LEU A 31 -26.38 -6.46 30.62
CA LEU A 31 -24.95 -6.75 30.72
C LEU A 31 -24.55 -7.94 29.84
N VAL A 32 -25.35 -9.00 29.82
CA VAL A 32 -25.11 -10.20 28.98
C VAL A 32 -25.33 -9.90 27.50
N LEU A 33 -26.33 -9.10 27.13
CA LEU A 33 -26.52 -8.65 25.75
C LEU A 33 -25.41 -7.69 25.28
N SER A 34 -24.95 -6.78 26.15
CA SER A 34 -23.83 -5.90 25.83
C SER A 34 -22.49 -6.66 25.77
N LEU A 35 -22.29 -7.69 26.62
CA LEU A 35 -21.14 -8.58 26.52
C LEU A 35 -21.22 -9.48 25.27
N ALA A 36 -22.41 -9.93 24.87
CA ALA A 36 -22.63 -10.66 23.63
C ALA A 36 -22.31 -9.78 22.41
N MET A 37 -22.69 -8.49 22.42
CA MET A 37 -22.32 -7.55 21.35
C MET A 37 -20.82 -7.21 21.32
N ILE A 38 -20.08 -7.38 22.42
CA ILE A 38 -18.61 -7.28 22.43
C ILE A 38 -17.95 -8.55 21.86
N ILE A 39 -18.64 -9.70 21.88
CA ILE A 39 -18.14 -11.00 21.41
C ILE A 39 -18.55 -11.27 19.94
N ASP A 40 -19.56 -10.57 19.41
CA ASP A 40 -20.14 -10.81 18.08
C ASP A 40 -19.60 -9.87 16.98
N GLY A 41 -18.36 -9.41 17.11
CA GLY A 41 -17.64 -8.78 16.00
C GLY A 41 -17.33 -9.84 14.95
N LYS A 42 -17.73 -9.63 13.68
CA LYS A 42 -17.37 -10.53 12.59
C LYS A 42 -15.85 -10.60 12.52
N GLN A 43 -15.25 -11.75 12.80
CA GLN A 43 -13.80 -11.88 12.78
C GLN A 43 -13.33 -12.03 11.33
N ALA A 44 -12.52 -11.10 10.87
CA ALA A 44 -11.70 -11.29 9.68
C ALA A 44 -10.32 -11.76 10.13
N ASN A 45 -9.91 -12.92 9.64
CA ASN A 45 -8.54 -13.36 9.80
C ASN A 45 -7.81 -13.10 8.50
N ALA A 46 -6.49 -12.91 8.56
CA ALA A 46 -5.58 -13.07 7.41
C ALA A 46 -5.57 -14.50 6.80
N TYR A 47 -6.56 -15.32 7.20
CA TYR A 47 -6.82 -16.74 7.04
C TYR A 47 -5.77 -17.74 7.58
N PRO A 48 -6.24 -18.90 8.11
CA PRO A 48 -5.50 -19.91 8.86
C PRO A 48 -4.66 -20.87 8.00
N SER A 49 -4.43 -20.54 6.73
CA SER A 49 -3.80 -21.41 5.73
C SER A 49 -2.45 -20.89 5.24
N ARG A 50 -1.66 -20.23 6.11
CA ARG A 50 -0.21 -20.29 5.94
C ARG A 50 0.21 -21.74 6.14
N SER A 51 1.07 -22.27 5.28
CA SER A 51 1.88 -23.41 5.69
C SER A 51 2.63 -23.03 6.97
N PRO A 52 2.84 -23.98 7.91
CA PRO A 52 3.58 -23.73 9.16
C PRO A 52 4.97 -23.08 8.97
N ASP A 53 5.54 -23.19 7.77
CA ASP A 53 6.83 -22.61 7.39
C ASP A 53 6.80 -21.10 7.03
N GLY A 54 5.61 -20.50 6.88
CA GLY A 54 5.44 -19.09 6.53
C GLY A 54 5.90 -18.70 5.12
N ILE A 55 6.14 -19.67 4.24
CA ILE A 55 6.74 -19.51 2.90
C ILE A 55 5.78 -19.92 1.76
N LYS A 56 4.81 -20.82 2.01
CA LYS A 56 3.85 -21.26 0.97
C LYS A 56 2.53 -20.50 1.08
N CYS A 57 2.14 -19.88 -0.02
CA CYS A 57 0.91 -19.12 -0.15
C CYS A 57 -0.13 -19.92 -0.96
N THR A 58 -0.67 -20.98 -0.37
CA THR A 58 -1.90 -21.62 -0.86
C THR A 58 -3.07 -20.71 -0.43
N PRO A 59 -3.98 -20.25 -1.32
CA PRO A 59 -4.41 -20.86 -2.58
C PRO A 59 -4.00 -20.15 -3.90
N CYS A 60 -3.06 -19.21 -3.93
CA CYS A 60 -2.73 -18.51 -5.19
C CYS A 60 -1.91 -19.30 -6.21
N HIS A 61 -1.38 -20.46 -5.83
CA HIS A 61 -0.61 -21.36 -6.70
C HIS A 61 -1.13 -22.79 -6.54
N THR A 62 -2.13 -23.18 -7.32
CA THR A 62 -2.58 -24.58 -7.41
C THR A 62 -1.51 -25.49 -8.05
N ASP A 63 -0.46 -24.89 -8.62
CA ASP A 63 0.69 -25.54 -9.25
C ASP A 63 1.93 -25.68 -8.33
N GLY A 64 1.80 -25.37 -7.03
CA GLY A 64 2.84 -25.67 -6.04
C GLY A 64 4.08 -24.77 -6.05
N ARG A 65 4.02 -23.59 -6.70
CA ARG A 65 5.14 -22.62 -6.67
C ARG A 65 5.40 -22.12 -5.26
N THR A 66 6.67 -22.11 -4.86
CA THR A 66 7.12 -21.64 -3.54
C THR A 66 8.06 -20.44 -3.70
N GLY A 67 7.98 -19.49 -2.77
CA GLY A 67 8.97 -18.41 -2.68
C GLY A 67 10.33 -19.00 -2.33
N LYS A 68 11.37 -18.65 -3.10
CA LYS A 68 12.73 -19.17 -2.87
C LYS A 68 13.33 -18.51 -1.62
N LYS A 69 13.88 -19.32 -0.71
CA LYS A 69 14.51 -18.86 0.55
C LYS A 69 15.64 -17.87 0.25
N VAL A 70 15.47 -16.60 0.59
CA VAL A 70 16.56 -15.61 0.54
C VAL A 70 17.46 -15.86 1.73
N THR A 71 18.53 -16.61 1.52
CA THR A 71 19.61 -16.74 2.49
C THR A 71 20.51 -15.52 2.32
N GLN A 72 20.48 -14.59 3.28
CA GLN A 72 21.49 -13.52 3.36
C GLN A 72 22.86 -14.19 3.54
N THR A 73 23.62 -14.31 2.46
CA THR A 73 24.94 -14.93 2.50
C THR A 73 25.98 -13.82 2.56
N LYS A 74 26.61 -13.69 3.74
CA LYS A 74 27.80 -12.88 3.96
C LYS A 74 28.95 -13.58 3.24
N ALA A 75 29.50 -12.97 2.19
CA ALA A 75 30.62 -13.55 1.46
C ALA A 75 31.91 -13.32 2.23
N THR A 76 32.49 -14.39 2.78
CA THR A 76 33.87 -14.41 3.29
C THR A 76 34.73 -15.15 2.26
N THR A 77 35.71 -14.44 1.71
CA THR A 77 36.65 -14.92 0.71
C THR A 77 37.82 -15.64 1.37
N THR A 78 38.10 -16.88 0.98
CA THR A 78 39.44 -17.44 1.11
C THR A 78 39.72 -18.42 -0.03
N THR A 79 40.71 -18.11 -0.87
CA THR A 79 41.35 -19.12 -1.73
C THR A 79 42.85 -18.93 -1.64
N LYS A 80 43.54 -20.02 -1.27
CA LYS A 80 45.00 -20.11 -1.15
C LYS A 80 45.65 -20.27 -2.52
N THR A 81 46.84 -19.69 -2.58
CA THR A 81 47.83 -19.55 -3.64
C THR A 81 48.41 -20.88 -4.16
N THR A 82 48.72 -20.92 -5.46
CA THR A 82 49.88 -21.65 -6.00
C THR A 82 50.68 -20.73 -6.93
N THR A 83 52.01 -20.82 -6.83
CA THR A 83 52.98 -19.81 -7.25
C THR A 83 53.79 -20.26 -8.48
N MET A 84 54.07 -19.29 -9.37
CA MET A 84 55.25 -19.11 -10.26
C MET A 84 55.49 -20.12 -11.42
N LYS A 85 56.03 -19.75 -12.59
CA LYS A 85 56.37 -18.50 -13.33
C LYS A 85 56.76 -19.00 -14.74
N ALA A 86 56.51 -18.24 -15.82
CA ALA A 86 57.57 -17.77 -16.73
C ALA A 86 57.07 -17.10 -18.04
N VAL A 87 57.86 -16.08 -18.41
CA VAL A 87 58.11 -15.41 -19.71
C VAL A 87 57.05 -14.51 -20.35
N LYS A 88 57.47 -13.25 -20.53
CA LYS A 88 56.83 -12.17 -21.29
C LYS A 88 56.68 -12.53 -22.77
N SER A 89 55.49 -12.33 -23.31
CA SER A 89 55.30 -11.84 -24.68
C SER A 89 54.32 -10.67 -24.64
N LYS A 90 54.60 -9.62 -25.44
CA LYS A 90 53.82 -8.38 -25.49
C LYS A 90 52.51 -8.68 -26.21
N GLN A 91 51.44 -8.95 -25.46
CA GLN A 91 50.11 -9.22 -25.98
C GLN A 91 49.51 -7.93 -26.59
N PRO A 92 48.82 -7.98 -27.75
CA PRO A 92 48.11 -6.83 -28.28
C PRO A 92 47.05 -6.36 -27.28
N ALA A 93 46.83 -5.04 -27.20
CA ALA A 93 45.75 -4.50 -26.37
C ALA A 93 44.41 -5.16 -26.78
N PRO A 94 43.56 -5.56 -25.82
CA PRO A 94 42.25 -6.13 -26.13
C PRO A 94 41.43 -5.16 -26.98
N ALA A 95 40.72 -5.68 -27.99
CA ALA A 95 39.91 -4.88 -28.89
C ALA A 95 38.81 -4.13 -28.11
N GLU A 96 38.83 -2.81 -28.19
CA GLU A 96 37.89 -1.94 -27.50
C GLU A 96 36.62 -1.78 -28.35
N THR A 97 35.44 -1.89 -27.72
CA THR A 97 34.16 -1.70 -28.42
C THR A 97 33.45 -0.46 -27.90
N LYS A 98 32.98 0.42 -28.79
CA LYS A 98 32.12 1.54 -28.40
C LYS A 98 30.73 1.03 -28.05
N ILE A 99 30.23 1.40 -26.87
CA ILE A 99 28.91 1.01 -26.38
C ILE A 99 28.16 2.24 -25.88
N SER A 100 26.83 2.18 -25.89
CA SER A 100 25.99 3.19 -25.23
C SER A 100 25.50 2.63 -23.91
N ILE A 101 25.61 3.42 -22.84
CA ILE A 101 25.05 3.08 -21.52
C ILE A 101 24.09 4.16 -21.05
N ALA A 102 23.09 3.78 -20.25
CA ALA A 102 22.16 4.72 -19.65
C ALA A 102 22.72 5.26 -18.32
N PHE A 103 22.64 6.57 -18.12
CA PHE A 103 22.99 7.23 -16.87
C PHE A 103 21.75 7.86 -16.26
N GLU A 104 21.37 7.35 -15.09
CA GLU A 104 20.14 7.69 -14.40
C GLU A 104 20.45 8.42 -13.10
N VAL A 105 19.90 9.62 -12.98
CA VAL A 105 19.92 10.41 -11.75
C VAL A 105 18.47 10.60 -11.31
N PRO A 106 18.10 10.22 -10.08
CA PRO A 106 16.74 10.41 -9.58
C PRO A 106 16.28 11.86 -9.76
N GLY A 107 15.12 12.05 -10.38
CA GLY A 107 14.55 13.37 -10.65
C GLY A 107 15.17 14.14 -11.84
N LYS A 108 16.07 13.53 -12.63
CA LYS A 108 16.57 14.09 -13.89
C LYS A 108 16.27 13.16 -15.07
N LYS A 109 16.30 13.71 -16.29
CA LYS A 109 16.17 12.93 -17.52
C LYS A 109 17.38 11.99 -17.67
N THR A 110 17.13 10.74 -18.06
CA THR A 110 18.18 9.75 -18.39
C THR A 110 19.09 10.27 -19.50
N ILE A 111 20.40 10.15 -19.29
CA ILE A 111 21.43 10.59 -20.24
C ILE A 111 22.06 9.35 -20.87
N ASN A 112 22.13 9.28 -22.20
CA ASN A 112 22.86 8.22 -22.88
C ASN A 112 24.34 8.62 -22.99
N LEU A 113 25.23 7.78 -22.45
CA LEU A 113 26.67 8.01 -22.47
C LEU A 113 27.34 7.09 -23.49
N ASN A 114 28.22 7.69 -24.29
CA ASN A 114 29.15 6.94 -25.13
C ASN A 114 30.28 6.40 -24.24
N ALA A 115 30.36 5.09 -24.10
CA ALA A 115 31.31 4.37 -23.25
C ALA A 115 32.15 3.38 -24.07
N TYR A 116 33.19 2.81 -23.45
CA TYR A 116 34.04 1.78 -24.05
C TYR A 116 33.97 0.49 -23.24
N GLY A 117 33.63 -0.62 -23.90
CA GLY A 117 33.82 -1.96 -23.35
C GLY A 117 35.26 -2.42 -23.58
N VAL A 118 35.95 -2.81 -22.51
CA VAL A 118 37.31 -3.36 -22.53
C VAL A 118 37.33 -4.63 -21.67
N LYS A 119 37.35 -5.80 -22.32
CA LYS A 119 37.17 -7.11 -21.65
C LYS A 119 35.87 -7.14 -20.82
N ASP A 120 35.98 -7.29 -19.50
CA ASP A 120 34.87 -7.37 -18.53
C ASP A 120 34.58 -6.02 -17.85
N GLU A 121 35.16 -4.93 -18.36
CA GLU A 121 35.06 -3.60 -17.78
C GLU A 121 34.41 -2.61 -18.75
N VAL A 122 33.64 -1.68 -18.20
CA VAL A 122 33.03 -0.57 -18.94
C VAL A 122 33.68 0.73 -18.48
N LEU A 123 34.24 1.47 -19.43
CA LEU A 123 34.87 2.76 -19.20
C LEU A 123 33.94 3.89 -19.60
N VAL A 124 33.69 4.83 -18.68
CA VAL A 124 32.67 5.88 -18.82
C VAL A 124 33.28 7.29 -18.81
N PRO A 125 32.70 8.25 -19.56
CA PRO A 125 33.25 9.60 -19.67
C PRO A 125 33.03 10.37 -18.36
N VAL A 126 34.11 10.55 -17.59
CA VAL A 126 34.04 11.08 -16.22
C VAL A 126 33.58 12.54 -16.17
N ARG A 127 33.91 13.33 -17.19
CA ARG A 127 33.51 14.75 -17.26
C ARG A 127 32.00 14.92 -17.41
N ILE A 128 31.36 14.13 -18.29
CA ILE A 128 29.92 14.20 -18.54
C ILE A 128 29.14 13.79 -17.28
N ILE A 129 29.61 12.72 -16.62
CA ILE A 129 29.03 12.28 -15.35
C ILE A 129 29.22 13.34 -14.27
N ALA A 130 30.43 13.92 -14.14
CA ALA A 130 30.69 14.97 -13.17
C ALA A 130 29.77 16.20 -13.39
N GLU A 131 29.65 16.68 -14.62
CA GLU A 131 28.75 17.79 -14.96
C GLU A 131 27.29 17.49 -14.61
N ALA A 132 26.80 16.30 -14.95
CA ALA A 132 25.44 15.86 -14.63
C ALA A 132 25.17 15.76 -13.12
N LEU A 133 26.22 15.54 -12.33
CA LEU A 133 26.17 15.44 -10.87
C LEU A 133 26.50 16.74 -10.14
N ASN A 134 26.63 17.87 -10.84
CA ASN A 134 27.10 19.10 -10.21
C ASN A 134 28.45 18.82 -9.49
N ALA A 135 29.41 18.28 -10.23
CA ALA A 135 30.79 18.07 -9.83
C ALA A 135 31.71 18.58 -10.95
N ARG A 136 33.00 18.73 -10.65
CA ARG A 136 34.00 19.11 -11.65
C ARG A 136 35.23 18.22 -11.55
N VAL A 137 35.78 17.87 -12.70
CA VAL A 137 37.14 17.33 -12.80
C VAL A 137 38.09 18.49 -12.54
N THR A 138 38.84 18.44 -11.44
CA THR A 138 39.69 19.55 -10.98
C THR A 138 41.12 19.46 -11.47
N ASN A 139 41.62 18.24 -11.69
CA ASN A 139 43.00 18.04 -12.12
C ASN A 139 43.19 16.68 -12.79
N TRP A 140 44.23 16.57 -13.61
CA TRP A 140 44.76 15.31 -14.12
C TRP A 140 46.16 15.09 -13.52
N ASP A 141 46.30 14.05 -12.70
CA ASP A 141 47.60 13.64 -12.17
C ASP A 141 48.32 12.79 -13.22
N SER A 142 49.21 13.44 -13.98
CA SER A 142 49.99 12.79 -15.04
C SER A 142 50.96 11.73 -14.52
N ALA A 143 51.40 11.83 -13.26
CA ALA A 143 52.31 10.86 -12.65
C ALA A 143 51.56 9.58 -12.24
N LYS A 144 50.33 9.72 -11.74
CA LYS A 144 49.48 8.59 -11.31
C LYS A 144 48.52 8.07 -12.37
N LYS A 145 48.43 8.76 -13.52
CA LYS A 145 47.42 8.51 -14.55
C LYS A 145 46.00 8.50 -13.98
N ALA A 146 45.71 9.45 -13.10
CA ALA A 146 44.46 9.51 -12.35
C ALA A 146 43.76 10.86 -12.52
N VAL A 147 42.43 10.84 -12.47
CA VAL A 147 41.56 12.01 -12.54
C VAL A 147 41.14 12.39 -11.13
N GLU A 148 41.36 13.66 -10.77
CA GLU A 148 40.87 14.23 -9.52
C GLU A 148 39.50 14.86 -9.74
N ILE A 149 38.53 14.46 -8.93
CA ILE A 149 37.14 14.92 -9.00
C ILE A 149 36.81 15.63 -7.69
N ALA A 150 36.29 16.86 -7.82
CA ALA A 150 35.72 17.60 -6.70
C ALA A 150 34.20 17.73 -6.89
N HIS A 151 33.45 17.16 -5.95
CA HIS A 151 32.00 17.32 -5.88
C HIS A 151 31.66 18.61 -5.11
N TYR A 152 30.61 19.35 -5.49
CA TYR A 152 30.26 20.62 -4.82
C TYR A 152 29.85 20.46 -3.33
N SER A 153 29.66 19.22 -2.84
CA SER A 153 29.48 18.94 -1.41
C SER A 153 30.79 18.88 -0.60
N GLY A 154 31.94 19.20 -1.20
CA GLY A 154 33.25 19.23 -0.53
C GLY A 154 34.00 17.89 -0.53
N THR A 155 33.51 16.88 -1.25
CA THR A 155 34.15 15.56 -1.34
C THR A 155 35.14 15.52 -2.51
N HIS A 156 36.36 15.07 -2.24
CA HIS A 156 37.45 14.94 -3.22
C HIS A 156 37.89 13.48 -3.31
N PHE A 157 37.98 12.95 -4.53
CA PHE A 157 38.49 11.60 -4.75
C PHE A 157 39.16 11.46 -6.11
N SER A 158 40.07 10.48 -6.18
CA SER A 158 40.91 10.19 -7.34
C SER A 158 40.56 8.82 -7.92
N LEU A 159 40.49 8.72 -9.24
CA LEU A 159 40.27 7.46 -9.97
C LEU A 159 41.28 7.28 -11.10
N PRO A 160 41.83 6.07 -11.30
CA PRO A 160 42.66 5.78 -12.47
C PRO A 160 41.87 5.98 -13.77
N ALA A 161 42.44 6.68 -14.75
CA ALA A 161 41.84 6.68 -16.09
C ALA A 161 42.30 5.45 -16.86
N GLY A 162 41.33 4.63 -17.28
CA GLY A 162 41.56 3.52 -18.19
C GLY A 162 41.84 4.00 -19.62
N LYS A 163 41.32 5.18 -20.01
CA LYS A 163 41.49 5.74 -21.35
C LYS A 163 41.32 7.27 -21.37
N ILE A 164 41.97 7.94 -22.31
CA ILE A 164 41.75 9.36 -22.61
C ILE A 164 41.46 9.50 -24.10
N VAL A 165 40.39 10.23 -24.44
CA VAL A 165 40.05 10.60 -25.82
C VAL A 165 39.82 12.10 -25.87
N GLY A 166 40.67 12.82 -26.59
CA GLY A 166 40.68 14.28 -26.58
C GLY A 166 40.90 14.81 -25.16
N ASN A 167 40.01 15.70 -24.70
CA ASN A 167 40.04 16.28 -23.35
C ASN A 167 39.13 15.54 -22.34
N THR A 168 38.73 14.31 -22.64
CA THR A 168 37.84 13.51 -21.77
C THR A 168 38.54 12.23 -21.32
N ALA A 169 38.69 12.09 -20.01
CA ALA A 169 39.13 10.86 -19.39
C ALA A 169 37.96 9.89 -19.20
N TYR A 170 38.25 8.60 -19.34
CA TYR A 170 37.32 7.50 -19.14
C TYR A 170 37.84 6.63 -18.00
N VAL A 171 36.98 6.39 -17.02
CA VAL A 171 37.28 5.65 -15.79
C VAL A 171 36.37 4.42 -15.70
N SER A 172 36.73 3.46 -14.85
CA SER A 172 35.88 2.30 -14.58
C SER A 172 34.50 2.73 -14.08
N ALA A 173 33.44 2.28 -14.76
CA ALA A 173 32.06 2.51 -14.33
C ALA A 173 31.79 1.93 -12.94
N LYS A 174 32.37 0.76 -12.66
CA LYS A 174 32.21 0.06 -11.39
C LYS A 174 32.92 0.81 -10.26
N ASP A 175 34.18 1.18 -10.43
CA ASP A 175 34.91 1.91 -9.40
C ASP A 175 34.31 3.30 -9.16
N LEU A 176 33.83 3.95 -10.23
CA LEU A 176 33.12 5.22 -10.13
C LEU A 176 31.80 5.07 -9.38
N ALA A 177 31.04 4.00 -9.63
CA ALA A 177 29.80 3.71 -8.92
C ALA A 177 30.07 3.47 -7.43
N ASP A 178 31.10 2.68 -7.10
CA ASP A 178 31.50 2.42 -5.71
C ASP A 178 31.91 3.71 -4.97
N LYS A 179 32.64 4.63 -5.64
CA LYS A 179 33.01 5.93 -5.05
C LYS A 179 31.84 6.88 -4.87
N LEU A 180 30.86 6.84 -5.78
CA LEU A 180 29.68 7.71 -5.75
C LEU A 180 28.50 7.12 -4.96
N GLY A 181 28.62 5.88 -4.48
CA GLY A 181 27.49 5.16 -3.88
C GLY A 181 26.37 4.92 -4.88
N ALA A 182 26.69 4.72 -6.15
CA ALA A 182 25.74 4.39 -7.23
C ALA A 182 25.71 2.87 -7.48
N ASP A 183 24.75 2.41 -8.30
CA ASP A 183 24.71 1.04 -8.81
C ASP A 183 25.09 1.04 -10.30
N PHE A 184 25.81 0.00 -10.73
CA PHE A 184 26.13 -0.24 -12.15
C PHE A 184 25.91 -1.71 -12.50
N ASP A 185 25.03 -1.98 -13.47
CA ASP A 185 24.63 -3.35 -13.86
C ASP A 185 25.28 -3.84 -15.16
N GLY A 186 26.25 -3.07 -15.70
CA GLY A 186 26.90 -3.34 -16.98
C GLY A 186 26.33 -2.55 -18.16
N LYS A 187 25.10 -2.03 -18.05
CA LYS A 187 24.45 -1.20 -19.09
C LYS A 187 23.85 0.10 -18.56
N THR A 188 23.56 0.16 -17.28
CA THR A 188 22.91 1.29 -16.62
C THR A 188 23.73 1.67 -15.40
N PHE A 189 24.06 2.95 -15.29
CA PHE A 189 24.68 3.58 -14.13
C PHE A 189 23.60 4.42 -13.43
N SER A 190 23.19 4.01 -12.23
CA SER A 190 22.08 4.63 -11.49
C SER A 190 22.56 5.19 -10.17
N MET A 191 22.47 6.52 -9.99
CA MET A 191 22.80 7.16 -8.72
C MET A 191 21.80 6.76 -7.64
N LYS A 192 22.27 6.36 -6.45
CA LYS A 192 21.42 6.30 -5.27
C LYS A 192 21.13 7.75 -4.87
N GLY A 193 19.86 8.16 -4.93
CA GLY A 193 19.47 9.49 -4.47
C GLY A 193 19.87 9.67 -3.00
N LYS A 194 20.13 10.91 -2.55
CA LYS A 194 20.13 11.19 -1.11
C LYS A 194 18.79 10.72 -0.56
N GLU A 195 18.79 9.71 0.31
CA GLU A 195 17.57 9.26 0.97
C GLU A 195 16.94 10.48 1.65
N ALA A 196 15.72 10.83 1.23
CA ALA A 196 14.92 11.80 1.94
C ALA A 196 14.78 11.29 3.38
N SER A 197 15.06 12.14 4.37
CA SER A 197 14.78 11.83 5.77
C SER A 197 13.31 11.43 5.93
N VAL A 198 12.95 10.69 6.99
CA VAL A 198 11.54 10.36 7.25
C VAL A 198 10.65 11.61 7.22
N MET A 199 11.14 12.72 7.78
CA MET A 199 10.45 14.02 7.72
C MET A 199 10.29 14.55 6.29
N ALA A 200 11.31 14.42 5.44
CA ALA A 200 11.22 14.81 4.04
C ALA A 200 10.29 13.89 3.22
N GLN A 201 10.15 12.62 3.61
CA GLN A 201 9.15 11.70 3.02
C GLN A 201 7.72 12.04 3.45
N TRP A 202 7.55 12.67 4.62
CA TRP A 202 6.26 13.14 5.14
C TRP A 202 5.88 14.54 4.69
N ALA A 203 6.78 15.26 4.01
CA ALA A 203 6.52 16.62 3.54
C ALA A 203 5.48 16.66 2.41
N LYS A 204 5.12 17.89 1.99
CA LYS A 204 4.13 18.20 0.95
C LYS A 204 4.13 17.20 -0.21
N GLY A 205 2.97 16.61 -0.49
CA GLY A 205 2.78 15.55 -1.50
C GLY A 205 2.56 14.16 -0.89
N ASN A 206 2.69 14.01 0.43
CA ASN A 206 2.26 12.82 1.16
C ASN A 206 0.73 12.87 1.42
N PRO A 207 -0.04 11.81 1.09
CA PRO A 207 -1.48 11.77 1.34
C PRO A 207 -1.89 11.83 2.82
N HIS A 208 -0.99 11.59 3.77
CA HIS A 208 -1.27 11.76 5.19
C HIS A 208 -1.01 13.19 5.71
N ASP A 209 -0.35 14.02 4.91
CA ASP A 209 -0.18 15.43 5.20
C ASP A 209 -1.39 16.23 4.67
N ILE A 210 -2.05 16.97 5.56
CA ILE A 210 -3.20 17.83 5.24
C ILE A 210 -2.86 18.87 4.18
N SER A 211 -1.60 19.27 4.05
CA SER A 211 -1.14 20.19 3.00
C SER A 211 -1.36 19.63 1.58
N SER A 212 -1.57 18.32 1.47
CA SER A 212 -1.85 17.61 0.21
C SER A 212 -3.35 17.45 -0.09
N TRP A 213 -4.25 17.84 0.82
CA TRP A 213 -5.70 17.60 0.69
C TRP A 213 -6.45 18.70 -0.08
N GLY A 214 -5.74 19.71 -0.58
CA GLY A 214 -6.33 20.86 -1.24
C GLY A 214 -6.90 21.88 -0.25
N VAL A 215 -7.94 22.61 -0.66
CA VAL A 215 -8.57 23.64 0.20
C VAL A 215 -9.40 22.97 1.28
N ILE A 216 -9.02 23.21 2.54
CA ILE A 216 -9.79 22.75 3.70
C ILE A 216 -10.99 23.68 3.93
N THR A 217 -12.18 23.11 3.85
CA THR A 217 -13.47 23.78 4.10
C THR A 217 -14.09 23.32 5.42
N THR A 218 -15.16 23.96 5.87
CA THR A 218 -15.94 23.52 7.05
C THR A 218 -16.47 22.09 6.90
N ASP A 219 -16.76 21.65 5.68
CA ASP A 219 -17.30 20.32 5.40
C ASP A 219 -16.22 19.24 5.23
N SER A 220 -14.94 19.63 5.25
CA SER A 220 -13.83 18.70 5.14
C SER A 220 -13.83 17.70 6.31
N PRO A 221 -13.51 16.41 6.09
CA PRO A 221 -13.55 15.38 7.13
C PRO A 221 -12.78 15.73 8.40
N VAL A 222 -11.65 16.43 8.28
CA VAL A 222 -10.85 16.91 9.43
C VAL A 222 -11.60 17.88 10.35
N ASN A 223 -12.63 18.57 9.85
CA ASN A 223 -13.43 19.50 10.64
C ASN A 223 -14.69 18.87 11.25
N ARG A 224 -14.97 17.61 10.94
CA ARG A 224 -16.23 16.96 11.28
C ARG A 224 -16.06 15.95 12.40
N ASP A 225 -16.97 16.01 13.36
CA ASP A 225 -17.08 14.97 14.39
C ASP A 225 -17.28 13.59 13.73
N THR A 226 -16.83 12.55 14.41
CA THR A 226 -16.62 11.16 13.97
C THR A 226 -15.58 10.97 12.87
N CYS A 227 -15.37 11.95 11.98
CA CYS A 227 -14.40 11.88 10.89
C CYS A 227 -12.97 12.10 11.37
N ILE A 228 -12.76 12.95 12.39
CA ILE A 228 -11.44 13.18 13.00
C ILE A 228 -10.78 11.92 13.58
N ALA A 229 -11.55 10.86 13.82
CA ALA A 229 -11.01 9.58 14.26
C ALA A 229 -9.99 8.98 13.26
N CYS A 230 -10.09 9.34 11.97
CA CYS A 230 -9.18 8.87 10.92
C CYS A 230 -8.60 10.02 10.06
N HIS A 231 -9.08 11.25 10.24
CA HIS A 231 -8.67 12.42 9.45
C HIS A 231 -7.99 13.52 10.28
N ASP A 232 -7.69 13.27 11.56
CA ASP A 232 -6.88 14.14 12.41
C ASP A 232 -5.94 13.30 13.29
N GLY A 233 -4.63 13.57 13.24
CA GLY A 233 -3.63 12.77 13.96
C GLY A 233 -3.79 12.83 15.48
N GLN A 234 -4.18 13.98 16.02
CA GLN A 234 -4.46 14.16 17.45
C GLN A 234 -5.79 13.51 17.83
N GLY A 235 -6.81 13.62 16.97
CA GLY A 235 -8.07 12.88 17.10
C GLY A 235 -7.83 11.38 17.26
N PHE A 236 -7.06 10.80 16.34
CA PHE A 236 -6.69 9.40 16.41
C PHE A 236 -5.89 9.06 17.68
N ALA A 237 -4.79 9.78 17.93
CA ALA A 237 -3.85 9.47 19.02
C ALA A 237 -4.51 9.54 20.41
N ASN A 238 -5.48 10.45 20.59
CA ASN A 238 -6.17 10.67 21.86
C ASN A 238 -7.54 9.99 21.96
N GLU A 239 -7.90 9.13 20.99
CA GLU A 239 -9.19 8.42 20.96
C GLU A 239 -10.40 9.35 20.95
N LYS A 240 -10.28 10.51 20.30
CA LYS A 240 -11.34 11.51 20.24
C LYS A 240 -12.07 11.45 18.92
N THR A 241 -13.39 11.43 19.00
CA THR A 241 -14.28 11.50 17.85
C THR A 241 -14.94 12.86 17.73
N LYS A 242 -14.87 13.72 18.75
CA LYS A 242 -15.41 15.08 18.67
C LYS A 242 -14.29 16.11 18.76
N ARG A 243 -14.35 17.16 17.94
CA ARG A 243 -13.33 18.22 17.98
C ARG A 243 -13.29 18.88 19.36
N ALA A 244 -14.45 19.11 19.96
CA ALA A 244 -14.58 19.71 21.29
C ALA A 244 -13.84 18.95 22.41
N ASP A 245 -13.54 17.66 22.23
CA ASP A 245 -12.86 16.83 23.23
C ASP A 245 -11.33 16.82 23.04
N LEU A 246 -10.82 17.46 21.99
CA LEU A 246 -9.39 17.60 21.75
C LEU A 246 -8.75 18.65 22.69
N PRO A 247 -7.43 18.53 22.95
CA PRO A 247 -6.64 19.58 23.61
C PRO A 247 -6.85 20.94 22.94
N GLU A 248 -6.89 22.02 23.73
CA GLU A 248 -7.23 23.37 23.27
C GLU A 248 -6.36 23.81 22.07
N GLU A 249 -5.07 23.48 22.12
CA GLU A 249 -4.07 23.78 21.10
C GLU A 249 -4.36 23.16 19.73
N SER A 250 -5.16 22.08 19.69
CA SER A 250 -5.47 21.27 18.51
C SER A 250 -6.97 21.29 18.14
N ARG A 251 -7.85 21.65 19.08
CA ARG A 251 -9.32 21.63 18.92
C ARG A 251 -9.83 22.41 17.72
N ASN A 252 -9.21 23.55 17.42
CA ASN A 252 -9.61 24.43 16.30
C ASN A 252 -8.61 24.44 15.14
N LYS A 253 -7.63 23.52 15.14
CA LYS A 253 -6.61 23.42 14.09
C LYS A 253 -6.71 22.05 13.42
N PRO A 254 -7.10 21.97 12.14
CA PRO A 254 -7.00 20.74 11.38
C PRO A 254 -5.57 20.20 11.40
N ASN A 255 -5.37 18.99 11.91
CA ASN A 255 -4.06 18.36 11.94
C ASN A 255 -3.96 17.27 10.89
N SER A 256 -2.78 17.15 10.29
CA SER A 256 -2.43 16.00 9.45
C SER A 256 -2.58 14.69 10.22
N ILE A 257 -2.61 13.59 9.49
CA ILE A 257 -2.19 12.30 10.06
C ILE A 257 -0.68 12.38 10.21
N ASP A 258 -0.26 12.89 11.36
CA ASP A 258 1.12 13.20 11.68
C ASP A 258 1.83 12.01 12.36
N CYS A 259 3.05 12.23 12.83
CA CYS A 259 3.84 11.22 13.52
C CYS A 259 3.11 10.63 14.74
N SER A 260 2.29 11.42 15.44
CA SER A 260 1.61 11.00 16.66
C SER A 260 0.50 10.00 16.38
N ALA A 261 -0.14 10.03 15.20
CA ALA A 261 -1.14 9.04 14.82
C ALA A 261 -0.58 7.61 14.90
N CYS A 262 0.67 7.43 14.47
CA CYS A 262 1.32 6.12 14.41
C CYS A 262 2.26 5.83 15.59
N HIS A 263 2.95 6.85 16.11
CA HIS A 263 3.99 6.69 17.12
C HIS A 263 3.56 7.09 18.54
N SER A 264 2.30 7.50 18.75
CA SER A 264 1.69 7.59 20.08
C SER A 264 1.57 6.23 20.76
N ASP A 265 1.20 6.22 22.04
CA ASP A 265 0.95 4.99 22.79
C ASP A 265 -0.14 4.14 22.14
N ARG A 266 -1.25 4.74 21.71
CA ARG A 266 -2.31 4.04 20.98
C ARG A 266 -1.81 3.46 19.66
N GLY A 267 -1.12 4.27 18.85
CA GLY A 267 -0.59 3.80 17.56
C GLY A 267 0.35 2.61 17.72
N ARG A 268 1.25 2.69 18.70
CA ARG A 268 2.17 1.59 19.06
C ARG A 268 1.45 0.37 19.62
N GLN A 269 0.42 0.55 20.45
CA GLN A 269 -0.38 -0.53 21.00
C GLN A 269 -1.07 -1.34 19.90
N ILE A 270 -1.78 -0.67 18.98
CA ILE A 270 -2.46 -1.31 17.85
C ILE A 270 -1.44 -2.02 16.96
N SER A 271 -0.38 -1.31 16.55
CA SER A 271 0.67 -1.87 15.67
C SER A 271 1.35 -3.10 16.27
N THR A 272 1.65 -3.09 17.57
CA THR A 272 2.34 -4.20 18.26
C THR A 272 1.39 -5.37 18.51
N SER A 273 0.13 -5.10 18.83
CA SER A 273 -0.88 -6.15 19.05
C SER A 273 -1.14 -7.00 17.79
N GLY A 274 -0.95 -6.41 16.61
CA GLY A 274 -1.31 -7.02 15.33
C GLY A 274 -2.81 -7.13 15.07
N LYS A 275 -3.64 -6.49 15.91
CA LYS A 275 -5.10 -6.57 15.89
C LYS A 275 -5.72 -5.19 15.74
N THR A 276 -6.78 -5.09 14.96
CA THR A 276 -7.56 -3.85 14.89
C THR A 276 -8.49 -3.76 16.10
N PRO A 277 -8.93 -2.56 16.49
CA PRO A 277 -10.22 -2.38 17.15
C PRO A 277 -11.34 -3.01 16.30
N VAL A 278 -12.52 -3.18 16.89
CA VAL A 278 -13.72 -3.46 16.08
C VAL A 278 -13.94 -2.25 15.18
N LEU A 279 -13.87 -2.50 13.87
CA LEU A 279 -14.03 -1.49 12.83
C LEU A 279 -15.50 -1.06 12.76
N ALA A 280 -15.76 0.10 12.14
CA ALA A 280 -17.11 0.63 12.05
C ALA A 280 -18.08 -0.26 11.25
N ASN A 281 -17.56 -1.14 10.39
CA ASN A 281 -18.33 -2.15 9.67
C ASN A 281 -18.59 -3.43 10.49
N GLY A 282 -18.22 -3.45 11.77
CA GLY A 282 -18.40 -4.59 12.68
C GLY A 282 -17.32 -5.66 12.58
N TYR A 283 -16.35 -5.52 11.67
CA TYR A 283 -15.26 -6.48 11.54
C TYR A 283 -14.13 -6.21 12.53
N GLN A 284 -13.48 -7.27 12.99
CA GLN A 284 -12.19 -7.17 13.67
C GLN A 284 -11.15 -8.00 12.94
N VAL A 285 -10.02 -7.37 12.57
CA VAL A 285 -8.89 -8.09 11.96
C VAL A 285 -7.92 -8.53 13.05
N LEU A 286 -7.74 -9.84 13.23
CA LEU A 286 -7.01 -10.41 14.36
C LEU A 286 -5.53 -10.73 14.09
N SER A 287 -5.08 -10.65 12.84
CA SER A 287 -3.74 -11.09 12.44
C SER A 287 -3.16 -10.25 11.31
N ALA A 288 -3.19 -8.93 11.46
CA ALA A 288 -2.69 -8.01 10.43
C ALA A 288 -1.23 -7.58 10.66
N GLY A 289 -0.62 -8.00 11.77
CA GLY A 289 0.69 -7.48 12.21
C GLY A 289 0.67 -5.96 12.31
N ARG A 290 1.79 -5.30 12.01
CA ARG A 290 1.87 -3.83 12.11
C ARG A 290 0.85 -3.08 11.23
N GLY A 291 0.36 -3.70 10.15
CA GLY A 291 -0.67 -3.12 9.29
C GLY A 291 -2.05 -3.00 9.95
N ALA A 292 -2.28 -3.57 11.14
CA ALA A 292 -3.49 -3.34 11.93
C ALA A 292 -3.74 -1.84 12.18
N LEU A 293 -2.65 -1.08 12.35
CA LEU A 293 -2.71 0.38 12.49
C LEU A 293 -3.29 1.03 11.22
N CYS A 294 -2.82 0.63 10.04
CA CYS A 294 -3.29 1.14 8.75
C CYS A 294 -4.78 0.83 8.54
N ILE A 295 -5.18 -0.42 8.82
CA ILE A 295 -6.56 -0.90 8.65
C ILE A 295 -7.56 -0.15 9.54
N THR A 296 -7.12 0.38 10.68
CA THR A 296 -7.99 1.14 11.59
C THR A 296 -8.61 2.36 10.89
N CYS A 297 -7.91 2.94 9.90
CA CYS A 297 -8.43 4.04 9.07
C CYS A 297 -8.82 3.59 7.66
N HIS A 298 -8.02 2.71 7.05
CA HIS A 298 -8.23 2.19 5.70
C HIS A 298 -9.16 0.98 5.70
N ASN A 299 -10.41 1.23 6.10
CA ASN A 299 -11.53 0.31 5.94
C ASN A 299 -12.77 1.02 5.35
N GLY A 300 -13.68 0.23 4.79
CA GLY A 300 -14.91 0.67 4.17
C GLY A 300 -15.96 1.24 5.11
N ARG A 301 -15.74 1.12 6.44
CA ARG A 301 -16.62 1.57 7.56
C ARG A 301 -18.07 1.10 7.52
N ARG A 302 -18.47 0.47 6.43
CA ARG A 302 -19.80 -0.02 6.08
C ARG A 302 -19.60 -1.29 5.29
N THR A 303 -20.47 -2.26 5.50
CA THR A 303 -20.58 -3.43 4.62
C THR A 303 -21.86 -3.33 3.82
N PRO A 304 -21.93 -4.00 2.65
CA PRO A 304 -23.20 -4.23 2.01
C PRO A 304 -24.18 -4.86 3.00
N VAL A 305 -25.38 -4.30 3.10
CA VAL A 305 -26.45 -4.88 3.93
C VAL A 305 -27.16 -5.99 3.16
N ALA A 306 -27.75 -6.93 3.88
CA ALA A 306 -28.59 -7.99 3.30
C ALA A 306 -29.98 -7.47 2.85
N SER A 307 -30.04 -6.27 2.28
CA SER A 307 -31.25 -5.71 1.67
C SER A 307 -31.06 -5.61 0.15
N PRO A 308 -32.09 -5.90 -0.67
CA PRO A 308 -32.03 -5.66 -2.12
C PRO A 308 -31.69 -4.19 -2.44
N LYS A 309 -32.18 -3.23 -1.65
CA LYS A 309 -31.76 -1.83 -1.71
C LYS A 309 -31.81 -1.24 -0.29
N PRO A 310 -30.71 -0.71 0.26
CA PRO A 310 -30.73 -0.17 1.62
C PRO A 310 -31.52 1.14 1.66
N ASP A 311 -32.22 1.38 2.77
CA ASP A 311 -32.67 2.74 3.08
C ASP A 311 -31.46 3.68 3.09
N SER A 312 -31.63 4.91 2.61
CA SER A 312 -30.59 5.96 2.49
C SER A 312 -29.47 5.75 1.47
N ASN A 313 -29.52 4.70 0.63
CA ASN A 313 -28.60 4.50 -0.51
C ASN A 313 -27.10 4.68 -0.17
N PRO A 314 -26.56 4.04 0.87
CA PRO A 314 -25.17 4.23 1.29
C PRO A 314 -24.17 3.87 0.19
N ALA A 315 -23.06 4.60 0.10
CA ALA A 315 -21.87 4.19 -0.65
C ALA A 315 -20.84 3.56 0.30
N PRO A 316 -19.91 2.73 -0.22
CA PRO A 316 -18.73 2.33 0.52
C PRO A 316 -17.91 3.56 0.93
N HIS A 317 -17.32 3.56 2.13
CA HIS A 317 -16.37 4.61 2.49
C HIS A 317 -15.09 4.47 1.66
N ARG A 318 -14.38 5.58 1.38
CA ARG A 318 -13.22 5.57 0.47
C ARG A 318 -12.02 4.73 0.93
N GLY A 319 -11.99 4.29 2.19
CA GLY A 319 -10.91 3.47 2.74
C GLY A 319 -11.00 1.97 2.43
N MET A 320 -11.45 1.52 1.26
CA MET A 320 -11.80 0.10 1.03
C MET A 320 -10.63 -0.91 1.05
N GLN A 321 -9.40 -0.49 1.37
CA GLN A 321 -8.19 -1.32 1.23
C GLN A 321 -8.24 -2.59 2.07
N ALA A 322 -8.66 -2.52 3.35
CA ALA A 322 -8.80 -3.71 4.18
C ALA A 322 -9.89 -4.65 3.66
N ASP A 323 -11.04 -4.09 3.30
CA ASP A 323 -12.21 -4.83 2.87
C ASP A 323 -11.96 -5.62 1.58
N ILE A 324 -11.18 -5.05 0.65
CA ILE A 324 -10.73 -5.75 -0.56
C ILE A 324 -9.60 -6.73 -0.25
N LEU A 325 -8.60 -6.34 0.55
CA LEU A 325 -7.48 -7.21 0.94
C LEU A 325 -7.96 -8.52 1.57
N PHE A 326 -9.00 -8.46 2.41
CA PHE A 326 -9.59 -9.62 3.08
C PHE A 326 -10.86 -10.17 2.42
N GLY A 327 -11.39 -9.51 1.39
CA GLY A 327 -12.48 -10.01 0.56
C GLY A 327 -13.88 -9.94 1.17
N PHE A 328 -14.17 -8.94 2.00
CA PHE A 328 -15.49 -8.77 2.65
C PHE A 328 -16.23 -7.46 2.31
N GLY A 329 -15.66 -6.60 1.46
CA GLY A 329 -16.22 -5.27 1.13
C GLY A 329 -17.24 -5.21 0.00
N GLY A 330 -17.24 -6.19 -0.89
CA GLY A 330 -18.16 -6.27 -2.03
C GLY A 330 -19.48 -6.96 -1.69
N TYR A 331 -20.55 -6.55 -2.36
CA TYR A 331 -21.84 -7.26 -2.36
C TYR A 331 -21.69 -8.58 -3.12
N SER A 332 -22.04 -9.68 -2.46
CA SER A 332 -21.71 -11.03 -2.94
C SER A 332 -22.69 -11.61 -3.95
N PHE A 333 -23.93 -11.09 -3.99
CA PHE A 333 -25.04 -11.73 -4.72
C PHE A 333 -25.28 -13.20 -4.31
N GLY A 334 -24.89 -13.59 -3.08
CA GLY A 334 -24.94 -14.99 -2.64
C GLY A 334 -23.95 -15.92 -3.34
N LEU A 335 -22.96 -15.36 -4.05
CA LEU A 335 -21.91 -16.10 -4.73
C LEU A 335 -20.65 -16.19 -3.85
N ASP A 336 -19.88 -17.26 -4.05
CA ASP A 336 -18.56 -17.42 -3.44
C ASP A 336 -17.48 -16.72 -4.27
N PHE A 337 -16.46 -16.16 -3.59
CA PHE A 337 -15.33 -15.50 -4.25
C PHE A 337 -14.00 -16.08 -3.77
N PRO A 338 -13.10 -16.45 -4.68
CA PRO A 338 -11.75 -16.86 -4.32
C PRO A 338 -10.97 -15.66 -3.75
N THR A 339 -9.99 -15.94 -2.90
CA THR A 339 -9.11 -14.91 -2.31
C THR A 339 -7.64 -15.18 -2.60
N SER A 340 -6.83 -14.13 -2.52
CA SER A 340 -5.38 -14.14 -2.74
C SER A 340 -4.62 -13.95 -1.42
N PRO A 341 -3.37 -14.42 -1.30
CA PRO A 341 -2.65 -14.56 -0.05
C PRO A 341 -2.01 -13.25 0.43
N HIS A 342 -2.19 -12.12 -0.26
CA HIS A 342 -1.58 -10.85 0.17
C HIS A 342 -2.09 -10.41 1.55
N GLY A 343 -3.33 -10.74 1.90
CA GLY A 343 -3.85 -10.56 3.27
C GLY A 343 -3.09 -11.38 4.31
N ALA A 344 -2.39 -12.44 3.91
CA ALA A 344 -1.55 -13.30 4.75
C ALA A 344 -0.07 -12.88 4.79
N ASN A 345 0.30 -11.75 4.16
CA ASN A 345 1.66 -11.21 4.24
C ASN A 345 1.98 -10.74 5.68
N PRO A 346 3.18 -11.00 6.23
CA PRO A 346 3.53 -10.50 7.55
C PRO A 346 3.48 -8.97 7.55
N ASP A 347 2.93 -8.39 8.60
CA ASP A 347 2.69 -6.94 8.71
C ASP A 347 1.81 -6.33 7.60
N THR A 348 1.12 -7.15 6.80
CA THR A 348 0.14 -6.78 5.76
C THR A 348 0.55 -5.54 4.95
N CYS A 349 -0.06 -4.39 5.22
CA CYS A 349 0.15 -3.12 4.52
C CYS A 349 1.61 -2.65 4.59
N VAL A 350 2.23 -2.77 5.78
CA VAL A 350 3.60 -2.29 6.04
C VAL A 350 4.63 -3.08 5.23
N GLY A 351 4.36 -4.35 4.96
CA GLY A 351 5.25 -5.21 4.16
C GLY A 351 5.51 -4.66 2.76
N CYS A 352 4.50 -4.00 2.15
CA CYS A 352 4.60 -3.46 0.79
C CYS A 352 4.77 -1.93 0.78
N HIS A 353 3.91 -1.20 1.50
CA HIS A 353 3.86 0.27 1.45
C HIS A 353 4.99 0.95 2.23
N MET A 354 5.55 0.26 3.21
CA MET A 354 6.72 0.69 3.96
C MET A 354 7.94 -0.18 3.68
N ALA A 355 8.02 -0.75 2.47
CA ALA A 355 9.20 -1.46 2.00
C ALA A 355 10.46 -0.60 2.18
N SER A 356 11.63 -1.25 2.28
CA SER A 356 12.87 -0.54 2.58
C SER A 356 13.16 0.50 1.49
N ARG A 357 13.37 1.74 1.92
CA ARG A 357 13.86 2.84 1.09
C ARG A 357 15.25 3.19 1.58
N GLY A 358 16.20 2.39 1.12
CA GLY A 358 17.58 2.47 1.56
C GLY A 358 17.76 2.04 3.02
N THR A 359 18.28 2.90 3.90
CA THR A 359 18.52 2.58 5.32
C THR A 359 17.28 2.68 6.20
N ALA A 360 16.24 3.38 5.76
CA ALA A 360 14.99 3.57 6.49
C ALA A 360 13.81 2.81 5.86
N LYS A 361 12.73 2.67 6.64
CA LYS A 361 11.42 2.26 6.12
C LYS A 361 10.80 3.39 5.32
N ASN A 362 10.14 3.08 4.21
CA ASN A 362 9.46 4.07 3.41
C ASN A 362 8.26 4.67 4.17
N HIS A 363 8.24 5.99 4.29
CA HIS A 363 7.17 6.78 4.88
C HIS A 363 6.45 7.67 3.85
N THR A 364 6.76 7.52 2.56
CA THR A 364 5.91 8.05 1.47
C THR A 364 4.63 7.23 1.30
N PHE A 365 4.61 6.00 1.84
CA PHE A 365 3.57 4.97 1.69
C PHE A 365 3.26 4.52 0.26
N LYS A 366 3.99 5.04 -0.73
CA LYS A 366 3.88 4.62 -2.11
C LYS A 366 4.76 3.40 -2.33
N ILE A 367 4.32 2.47 -3.17
CA ILE A 367 5.18 1.39 -3.64
C ILE A 367 6.09 1.96 -4.73
N GLU A 368 7.29 2.39 -4.36
CA GLU A 368 8.26 2.99 -5.28
C GLU A 368 9.20 1.95 -5.90
N ASN A 369 9.34 0.79 -5.26
CA ASN A 369 10.23 -0.28 -5.71
C ASN A 369 9.55 -1.64 -5.54
N ALA A 370 9.09 -2.22 -6.65
CA ALA A 370 8.42 -3.51 -6.66
C ALA A 370 9.34 -4.66 -6.18
N THR A 371 10.64 -4.60 -6.46
CA THR A 371 11.58 -5.61 -5.98
C THR A 371 11.70 -5.59 -4.46
N ALA A 372 11.75 -4.40 -3.84
CA ALA A 372 11.80 -4.26 -2.39
C ALA A 372 10.48 -4.67 -1.71
N ALA A 373 9.34 -4.33 -2.31
CA ALA A 373 8.01 -4.62 -1.76
C ALA A 373 7.55 -6.07 -1.98
N CYS A 374 7.87 -6.65 -3.14
CA CYS A 374 7.31 -7.93 -3.57
C CYS A 374 8.36 -9.05 -3.64
N GLY A 375 9.65 -8.72 -3.72
CA GLY A 375 10.72 -9.66 -4.11
C GLY A 375 10.94 -10.84 -3.17
N SER A 376 10.47 -10.77 -1.93
CA SER A 376 10.47 -11.91 -0.99
C SER A 376 9.60 -13.07 -1.48
N CYS A 377 8.50 -12.76 -2.18
CA CYS A 377 7.53 -13.72 -2.71
C CYS A 377 7.55 -13.79 -4.24
N HIS A 378 7.89 -12.69 -4.92
CA HIS A 378 7.96 -12.54 -6.37
C HIS A 378 9.38 -12.17 -6.83
N PRO A 379 10.34 -13.12 -6.82
CA PRO A 379 11.71 -12.85 -7.23
C PRO A 379 11.81 -12.32 -8.66
N GLY A 380 12.58 -11.24 -8.85
CA GLY A 380 12.79 -10.64 -10.17
C GLY A 380 11.65 -9.74 -10.66
N LEU A 381 10.59 -9.53 -9.86
CA LEU A 381 9.53 -8.61 -10.22
C LEU A 381 10.02 -7.16 -10.17
N LYS A 382 9.85 -6.46 -11.30
CA LYS A 382 10.29 -5.06 -11.49
C LYS A 382 9.15 -4.05 -11.49
N THR A 383 7.91 -4.51 -11.65
CA THR A 383 6.71 -3.68 -11.69
C THR A 383 5.63 -4.27 -10.79
N ILE A 384 4.84 -3.42 -10.14
CA ILE A 384 3.64 -3.86 -9.40
C ILE A 384 2.59 -4.42 -10.35
N ASN A 385 2.55 -3.91 -11.59
CA ASN A 385 1.63 -4.35 -12.63
C ASN A 385 2.20 -5.59 -13.34
N ARG A 386 2.34 -6.67 -12.58
CA ARG A 386 2.84 -7.94 -13.10
C ARG A 386 1.89 -8.52 -14.15
N PRO A 387 2.39 -9.31 -15.12
CA PRO A 387 1.53 -10.02 -16.06
C PRO A 387 0.42 -10.79 -15.35
N ALA A 388 -0.79 -10.67 -15.87
CA ALA A 388 -1.95 -11.43 -15.44
C ALA A 388 -1.79 -12.92 -15.80
N LEU A 389 -2.65 -13.75 -15.21
CA LEU A 389 -2.65 -15.20 -15.49
C LEU A 389 -3.62 -15.59 -16.60
N GLY A 390 -4.33 -14.61 -17.15
CA GLY A 390 -5.29 -14.74 -18.24
C GLY A 390 -5.82 -13.37 -18.59
N ASP A 391 -6.40 -13.29 -19.79
CA ASP A 391 -7.18 -12.17 -20.29
C ASP A 391 -8.49 -12.15 -19.50
N TYR A 392 -8.64 -11.22 -18.57
CA TYR A 392 -9.76 -11.16 -17.63
C TYR A 392 -10.88 -10.22 -18.09
N ASP A 393 -10.59 -9.24 -18.94
CA ASP A 393 -11.60 -8.34 -19.51
C ASP A 393 -12.11 -8.79 -20.89
N GLY A 394 -11.45 -9.76 -21.52
CA GLY A 394 -11.87 -10.40 -22.76
C GLY A 394 -11.49 -9.65 -24.03
N ASP A 395 -10.51 -8.75 -23.96
CA ASP A 395 -10.03 -7.95 -25.10
C ASP A 395 -9.08 -8.72 -26.04
N LYS A 396 -8.76 -9.98 -25.70
CA LYS A 396 -7.85 -10.92 -26.39
C LYS A 396 -6.37 -10.60 -26.19
N VAL A 397 -6.02 -9.74 -25.25
CA VAL A 397 -4.66 -9.42 -24.84
C VAL A 397 -4.48 -9.87 -23.39
N ILE A 398 -3.30 -10.38 -23.05
CA ILE A 398 -2.95 -10.64 -21.66
C ILE A 398 -1.99 -9.54 -21.23
N GLU A 399 -2.46 -8.64 -20.38
CA GLU A 399 -1.75 -7.46 -19.91
C GLU A 399 -1.25 -7.63 -18.46
N GLY A 400 -0.90 -6.52 -17.82
CA GLY A 400 -0.65 -6.50 -16.39
C GLY A 400 -1.96 -6.59 -15.60
N ILE A 401 -1.93 -7.19 -14.41
CA ILE A 401 -3.12 -7.38 -13.57
C ILE A 401 -3.92 -6.08 -13.30
N GLN A 402 -3.24 -4.93 -13.22
CA GLN A 402 -3.93 -3.65 -13.01
C GLN A 402 -4.63 -3.16 -14.28
N ASP A 403 -4.11 -3.50 -15.46
CA ASP A 403 -4.71 -3.11 -16.74
C ASP A 403 -5.97 -3.95 -16.99
N GLU A 404 -5.87 -5.27 -16.81
CA GLU A 404 -7.00 -6.21 -16.83
C GLU A 404 -8.15 -5.79 -15.90
N VAL A 405 -7.82 -5.36 -14.68
CA VAL A 405 -8.83 -4.88 -13.72
C VAL A 405 -9.42 -3.54 -14.15
N ARG A 406 -8.66 -2.65 -14.78
CA ARG A 406 -9.21 -1.40 -15.35
C ARG A 406 -10.13 -1.68 -16.53
N GLY A 407 -9.80 -2.65 -17.38
CA GLY A 407 -10.69 -3.11 -18.44
C GLY A 407 -12.01 -3.66 -17.90
N LEU A 408 -11.95 -4.49 -16.84
CA LEU A 408 -13.15 -4.97 -16.14
C LEU A 408 -13.97 -3.85 -15.50
N ILE A 409 -13.33 -2.85 -14.91
CA ILE A 409 -13.98 -1.63 -14.39
C ILE A 409 -14.73 -0.94 -15.53
N ALA A 410 -14.07 -0.65 -16.66
CA ALA A 410 -14.67 0.03 -17.80
C ALA A 410 -15.85 -0.76 -18.42
N LEU A 411 -15.74 -2.09 -18.48
CA LEU A 411 -16.84 -2.95 -18.93
C LEU A 411 -18.04 -2.91 -17.98
N LEU A 412 -17.80 -2.90 -16.67
CA LEU A 412 -18.86 -2.82 -15.68
C LEU A 412 -19.53 -1.45 -15.65
N GLU A 413 -18.75 -0.36 -15.74
CA GLU A 413 -19.26 1.01 -15.88
C GLU A 413 -20.21 1.10 -17.07
N LYS A 414 -19.76 0.66 -18.25
CA LYS A 414 -20.57 0.64 -19.46
C LYS A 414 -21.83 -0.20 -19.30
N ALA A 415 -21.74 -1.37 -18.67
CA ALA A 415 -22.90 -2.23 -18.44
C ALA A 415 -23.93 -1.56 -17.50
N ILE A 416 -23.49 -0.84 -16.48
CA ILE A 416 -24.37 -0.06 -15.58
C ILE A 416 -25.03 1.08 -16.35
N GLU A 417 -24.28 1.82 -17.17
CA GLU A 417 -24.83 2.90 -18.00
C GLU A 417 -25.87 2.41 -19.01
N GLU A 418 -25.63 1.28 -19.67
CA GLU A 418 -26.56 0.64 -20.60
C GLU A 418 -27.83 0.14 -19.89
N ALA A 419 -27.70 -0.34 -18.65
CA ALA A 419 -28.83 -0.78 -17.82
C ALA A 419 -29.69 0.38 -17.29
N VAL A 420 -29.17 1.62 -17.32
CA VAL A 420 -29.87 2.82 -16.85
C VAL A 420 -29.87 3.91 -17.95
N PRO A 421 -30.56 3.69 -19.09
CA PRO A 421 -30.39 4.53 -20.28
C PRO A 421 -30.74 6.01 -20.06
N THR A 422 -31.71 6.30 -19.18
CA THR A 422 -32.16 7.67 -18.85
C THR A 422 -31.40 8.30 -17.69
N GLY A 423 -30.57 7.53 -16.98
CA GLY A 423 -29.90 8.00 -15.76
C GLY A 423 -28.40 7.76 -15.75
N HIS A 424 -27.72 8.35 -14.78
CA HIS A 424 -26.30 8.08 -14.53
C HIS A 424 -26.02 8.04 -13.04
N MET A 425 -24.96 7.32 -12.69
CA MET A 425 -24.54 7.10 -11.31
C MET A 425 -23.91 8.37 -10.74
N HIS A 426 -24.26 8.70 -9.50
CA HIS A 426 -23.63 9.74 -8.68
C HIS A 426 -23.17 9.12 -7.36
N GLU A 427 -21.98 9.51 -6.90
CA GLU A 427 -21.50 9.23 -5.55
C GLU A 427 -21.18 10.55 -4.84
N SER A 428 -21.89 10.82 -3.75
CA SER A 428 -21.73 12.07 -3.01
C SER A 428 -22.11 11.87 -1.55
N HIS A 429 -21.36 12.52 -0.64
CA HIS A 429 -21.62 12.50 0.81
C HIS A 429 -21.80 11.08 1.41
N GLY A 430 -21.14 10.07 0.84
CA GLY A 430 -21.26 8.68 1.28
C GLY A 430 -22.57 8.02 0.87
N GLN A 431 -23.19 8.48 -0.21
CA GLN A 431 -24.35 7.87 -0.85
C GLN A 431 -24.04 7.60 -2.31
N VAL A 432 -24.59 6.51 -2.85
CA VAL A 432 -24.59 6.21 -4.29
C VAL A 432 -26.03 6.19 -4.77
N TYR A 433 -26.34 7.01 -5.75
CA TYR A 433 -27.69 7.15 -6.28
C TYR A 433 -27.64 7.41 -7.77
N PHE A 434 -28.78 7.32 -8.44
CA PHE A 434 -28.88 7.55 -9.87
C PHE A 434 -29.79 8.76 -10.10
N VAL A 435 -29.42 9.60 -11.06
CA VAL A 435 -30.17 10.80 -11.44
C VAL A 435 -30.40 10.84 -12.94
N ASP A 436 -31.40 11.60 -13.38
CA ASP A 436 -31.71 11.76 -14.80
C ASP A 436 -30.57 12.47 -15.54
N LYS A 437 -30.25 12.04 -16.76
CA LYS A 437 -29.18 12.61 -17.58
C LYS A 437 -29.43 14.07 -18.00
N THR A 438 -30.69 14.47 -18.08
CA THR A 438 -31.10 15.81 -18.53
C THR A 438 -31.42 16.75 -17.36
N ASP A 439 -31.66 16.20 -16.17
CA ASP A 439 -32.02 16.93 -14.96
C ASP A 439 -31.54 16.18 -13.71
N GLU A 440 -30.33 16.49 -13.24
CA GLU A 440 -29.70 15.84 -12.08
C GLU A 440 -30.48 16.03 -10.76
N THR A 441 -31.47 16.91 -10.71
CA THR A 441 -32.35 17.08 -9.54
C THR A 441 -33.37 15.95 -9.41
N LYS A 442 -33.60 15.18 -10.48
CA LYS A 442 -34.54 14.06 -10.51
C LYS A 442 -33.81 12.75 -10.27
N THR A 443 -34.23 12.02 -9.25
CA THR A 443 -33.69 10.68 -8.96
C THR A 443 -34.28 9.64 -9.90
N VAL A 444 -33.44 8.69 -10.32
CA VAL A 444 -33.81 7.52 -11.12
C VAL A 444 -33.78 6.29 -10.23
N ASN A 445 -34.87 5.55 -10.21
CA ASN A 445 -34.92 4.26 -9.53
C ASN A 445 -34.28 3.19 -10.40
N VAL A 446 -33.33 2.47 -9.83
CA VAL A 446 -32.68 1.33 -10.46
C VAL A 446 -33.04 0.04 -9.75
N ALA A 447 -32.90 -1.08 -10.46
CA ALA A 447 -33.05 -2.40 -9.87
C ALA A 447 -31.94 -2.65 -8.80
N PRO A 448 -32.23 -3.44 -7.75
CA PRO A 448 -31.28 -3.84 -6.71
C PRO A 448 -29.88 -4.21 -7.23
N GLU A 449 -29.83 -4.96 -8.32
CA GLU A 449 -28.63 -5.54 -8.89
C GLU A 449 -27.72 -4.47 -9.48
N ILE A 450 -28.32 -3.44 -10.08
CA ILE A 450 -27.61 -2.28 -10.64
C ILE A 450 -27.04 -1.41 -9.52
N TYR A 451 -27.80 -1.22 -8.44
CA TYR A 451 -27.31 -0.50 -7.27
C TYR A 451 -26.11 -1.22 -6.62
N TRP A 452 -26.21 -2.53 -6.43
CA TRP A 452 -25.10 -3.30 -5.85
C TRP A 452 -23.92 -3.47 -6.82
N ALA A 453 -24.16 -3.39 -8.13
CA ALA A 453 -23.09 -3.29 -9.11
C ALA A 453 -22.31 -1.97 -8.96
N ALA A 454 -23.01 -0.85 -8.81
CA ALA A 454 -22.39 0.44 -8.50
C ALA A 454 -21.61 0.42 -7.18
N TRP A 455 -22.15 -0.23 -6.14
CA TRP A 455 -21.40 -0.43 -4.88
C TRP A 455 -20.08 -1.17 -5.12
N ASN A 456 -20.11 -2.29 -5.85
CA ASN A 456 -18.91 -3.09 -6.12
C ASN A 456 -17.88 -2.34 -6.95
N LEU A 457 -18.33 -1.59 -7.96
CA LEU A 457 -17.50 -0.71 -8.77
C LEU A 457 -16.78 0.30 -7.88
N ILE A 458 -17.55 1.11 -7.13
CA ILE A 458 -17.02 2.14 -6.22
C ILE A 458 -16.08 1.51 -5.17
N ALA A 459 -16.38 0.31 -4.69
CA ALA A 459 -15.56 -0.40 -3.72
C ALA A 459 -14.15 -0.71 -4.26
N VAL A 460 -14.08 -1.20 -5.51
CA VAL A 460 -12.80 -1.53 -6.16
C VAL A 460 -12.03 -0.27 -6.58
N GLU A 461 -12.73 0.77 -7.03
CA GLU A 461 -12.10 2.05 -7.35
C GLU A 461 -11.52 2.73 -6.11
N ASN A 462 -12.27 2.76 -5.01
CA ASN A 462 -11.81 3.34 -3.74
C ASN A 462 -10.66 2.55 -3.10
N ASP A 463 -10.54 1.24 -3.36
CA ASP A 463 -9.37 0.46 -2.97
C ASP A 463 -8.10 0.98 -3.66
N GLY A 464 -8.20 1.34 -4.94
CA GLY A 464 -7.13 1.99 -5.72
C GLY A 464 -5.93 1.11 -6.04
N SER A 465 -5.91 -0.15 -5.60
CA SER A 465 -4.83 -1.09 -5.93
C SER A 465 -4.97 -1.69 -7.33
N TYR A 466 -6.15 -1.54 -7.95
CA TYR A 466 -6.52 -2.19 -9.21
C TYR A 466 -6.25 -3.70 -9.16
N GLY A 467 -6.76 -4.33 -8.10
CA GLY A 467 -6.66 -5.77 -7.89
C GLY A 467 -5.40 -6.26 -7.19
N ILE A 468 -4.36 -5.44 -6.97
CA ILE A 468 -3.14 -5.90 -6.31
C ILE A 468 -3.42 -6.39 -4.88
N HIS A 469 -4.30 -5.76 -4.12
CA HIS A 469 -4.58 -6.23 -2.75
C HIS A 469 -5.18 -7.63 -2.72
N ASN A 470 -6.05 -7.98 -3.67
CA ASN A 470 -6.64 -9.32 -3.75
C ASN A 470 -7.06 -9.69 -5.18
N PRO A 471 -6.11 -10.11 -6.05
CA PRO A 471 -6.37 -10.27 -7.48
C PRO A 471 -7.51 -11.24 -7.80
N ALA A 472 -7.53 -12.41 -7.16
CA ALA A 472 -8.56 -13.41 -7.38
C ALA A 472 -9.96 -12.90 -6.97
N TYR A 473 -10.05 -12.19 -5.84
CA TYR A 473 -11.32 -11.65 -5.35
C TYR A 473 -11.83 -10.55 -6.26
N VAL A 474 -11.00 -9.57 -6.60
CA VAL A 474 -11.42 -8.40 -7.41
C VAL A 474 -11.84 -8.82 -8.81
N VAL A 475 -11.07 -9.69 -9.48
CA VAL A 475 -11.43 -10.18 -10.82
C VAL A 475 -12.75 -10.96 -10.77
N SER A 476 -12.89 -11.89 -9.81
CA SER A 476 -14.13 -12.66 -9.67
C SER A 476 -15.33 -11.78 -9.29
N LEU A 477 -15.13 -10.78 -8.42
CA LEU A 477 -16.15 -9.81 -8.01
C LEU A 477 -16.67 -9.03 -9.22
N LEU A 478 -15.78 -8.43 -10.02
CA LEU A 478 -16.17 -7.63 -11.17
C LEU A 478 -16.83 -8.49 -12.26
N GLN A 479 -16.26 -9.65 -12.62
CA GLN A 479 -16.84 -10.53 -13.63
C GLN A 479 -18.23 -11.05 -13.24
N LYS A 480 -18.42 -11.45 -11.98
CA LYS A 480 -19.72 -11.90 -11.48
C LYS A 480 -20.71 -10.75 -11.38
N THR A 481 -20.26 -9.56 -10.97
CA THR A 481 -21.10 -8.36 -10.96
C THR A 481 -21.57 -7.98 -12.37
N TYR A 482 -20.66 -7.99 -13.36
CA TYR A 482 -21.00 -7.80 -14.77
C TYR A 482 -22.08 -8.78 -15.24
N LYS A 483 -21.96 -10.06 -14.84
CA LYS A 483 -22.98 -11.06 -15.15
C LYS A 483 -24.32 -10.77 -14.49
N GLN A 484 -24.36 -10.26 -13.28
CA GLN A 484 -25.62 -9.88 -12.62
C GLN A 484 -26.29 -8.71 -13.34
N VAL A 485 -25.52 -7.76 -13.87
CA VAL A 485 -26.05 -6.61 -14.63
C VAL A 485 -26.53 -7.03 -16.01
N THR A 486 -25.76 -7.83 -16.74
CA THR A 486 -26.00 -8.12 -18.17
C THR A 486 -26.70 -9.45 -18.45
N GLY A 487 -26.78 -10.34 -17.46
CA GLY A 487 -27.21 -11.72 -17.62
C GLY A 487 -26.20 -12.64 -18.32
N LYS A 488 -25.01 -12.13 -18.69
CA LYS A 488 -24.01 -12.86 -19.49
C LYS A 488 -22.63 -12.76 -18.84
N ASN A 489 -21.79 -13.78 -19.03
CA ASN A 489 -20.39 -13.68 -18.63
C ASN A 489 -19.69 -12.60 -19.46
N VAL A 490 -18.59 -12.05 -18.94
CA VAL A 490 -17.70 -11.17 -19.71
C VAL A 490 -17.27 -11.90 -20.99
N PRO A 491 -17.54 -11.36 -22.19
CA PRO A 491 -17.26 -12.07 -23.44
C PRO A 491 -15.78 -12.38 -23.62
N ASN A 492 -15.44 -13.60 -24.05
CA ASN A 492 -14.06 -14.07 -24.30
C ASN A 492 -13.09 -14.08 -23.11
N ALA A 493 -13.51 -13.60 -21.93
CA ALA A 493 -12.66 -13.54 -20.76
C ALA A 493 -12.38 -14.91 -20.13
N THR A 494 -11.19 -15.01 -19.54
CA THR A 494 -10.82 -16.04 -18.58
C THR A 494 -11.56 -15.78 -17.26
N LEU A 495 -12.52 -16.64 -16.92
CA LEU A 495 -13.34 -16.45 -15.73
C LEU A 495 -12.66 -16.93 -14.44
N ARG A 496 -12.96 -16.28 -13.32
CA ARG A 496 -12.43 -16.56 -11.97
C ARG A 496 -13.50 -16.84 -10.92
#